data_AF-A0A075LT82-F1
#
_entry.id   AF-A0A075LT82-F1
#
_cell.length_a   1.000
_cell.length_b   1.000
_cell.length_c   1.000
_cell.angle_alpha   90.00
_cell.angle_beta   90.00
_cell.angle_gamma   90.00
#
_symmetry.space_group_name_H-M   'P 1'
#
loop_
_entity.id
_entity.type
_entity.pdbx_description
1 polymer ?
#
loop_
_entity_poly.entity_id
_entity_poly.type
_entity_poly.pdbx_seq_one_letter_code
_entity_poly.pdbx_strand_id
1 'polypeptide(L)'
;MRLVIKPDKGWGKIRIEIPDEVWKKIEKLSEEYGVPAENIIEIILFGEFKEPQGELETLEREIEKLKLKAAELEKEWAPLRYKAYGVSEDNKILAIELNGLLAENIQLKRFLRKKTQQDWELRRKIEYYLR
;
A
#
# COMPACT_ATOMS: atom_id res chain seq x y z
N MET A 1 36.72 7.97 10.11
CA MET A 1 36.27 8.10 8.70
C MET A 1 36.50 9.53 8.17
N ARG A 2 36.78 9.70 6.87
CA ARG A 2 37.12 11.01 6.26
C ARG A 2 35.95 11.55 5.45
N LEU A 3 35.36 12.67 5.88
CA LEU A 3 34.26 13.31 5.16
C LEU A 3 34.81 14.53 4.41
N VAL A 4 34.48 14.63 3.11
CA VAL A 4 34.94 15.72 2.24
C VAL A 4 33.73 16.50 1.77
N ILE A 5 33.46 17.62 2.42
CA ILE A 5 32.38 18.55 2.04
C ILE A 5 32.94 19.49 0.97
N LYS A 6 32.28 19.55 -0.19
CA LYS A 6 32.56 20.52 -1.25
C LYS A 6 31.45 21.58 -1.25
N PRO A 7 31.79 22.88 -1.21
CA PRO A 7 30.79 23.94 -1.33
C PRO A 7 30.31 24.08 -2.78
N ASP A 8 29.07 24.53 -2.94
CA ASP A 8 28.45 24.78 -4.24
C ASP A 8 29.04 26.00 -4.97
N LYS A 9 29.66 26.95 -4.24
CA LYS A 9 30.42 28.08 -4.81
C LYS A 9 31.69 28.36 -4.01
N GLY A 10 32.81 28.57 -4.71
CA GLY A 10 34.13 28.91 -4.14
C GLY A 10 35.13 27.74 -4.14
N TRP A 11 36.39 28.01 -3.77
CA TRP A 11 37.46 27.00 -3.66
C TRP A 11 37.80 26.77 -2.19
N GLY A 12 37.21 25.73 -1.61
CA GLY A 12 37.58 25.24 -0.28
C GLY A 12 37.01 23.85 -0.07
N LYS A 13 37.84 22.80 -0.02
CA LYS A 13 37.40 21.45 0.38
C LYS A 13 37.56 21.36 1.89
N ILE A 14 36.46 21.27 2.63
CA ILE A 14 36.54 21.02 4.07
C ILE A 14 36.71 19.52 4.26
N ARG A 15 37.86 19.14 4.82
CA ARG A 15 38.16 17.75 5.17
C ARG A 15 37.99 17.62 6.68
N ILE A 16 37.02 16.83 7.10
CA ILE A 16 36.76 16.55 8.50
C ILE A 16 37.12 15.11 8.76
N GLU A 17 37.98 14.88 9.75
CA GLU A 17 38.24 13.55 10.27
C GLU A 17 37.31 13.32 11.45
N ILE A 18 36.35 12.43 11.25
CA ILE A 18 35.39 12.04 12.29
C ILE A 18 35.92 10.76 12.94
N PRO A 19 36.09 10.71 14.27
CA PRO A 19 36.45 9.49 14.97
C PRO A 19 35.49 8.35 14.65
N ASP A 20 36.00 7.13 14.47
CA ASP A 20 35.18 5.99 14.04
C ASP A 20 34.06 5.64 15.03
N GLU A 21 34.26 5.92 16.32
CA GLU A 21 33.23 5.76 17.34
C GLU A 21 32.04 6.70 17.13
N VAL A 22 32.30 7.93 16.69
CA VAL A 22 31.26 8.93 16.41
C VAL A 22 30.56 8.59 15.10
N TRP A 23 31.32 8.16 14.09
CA TRP A 23 30.76 7.72 12.81
C TRP A 23 29.79 6.55 12.98
N LYS A 24 30.15 5.53 13.77
CA LYS A 24 29.26 4.40 14.09
C LYS A 24 27.96 4.82 14.76
N LYS A 25 27.97 5.88 15.59
CA LYS A 25 26.74 6.41 16.19
C LYS A 25 25.87 7.10 15.15
N ILE A 26 26.48 7.85 14.23
CA ILE A 26 25.77 8.51 13.12
C ILE A 26 25.14 7.48 12.19
N GLU A 27 25.84 6.40 11.86
CA GLU A 27 25.30 5.29 11.05
C GLU A 27 24.11 4.62 11.73
N LYS A 28 24.18 4.36 13.04
CA LYS A 28 23.05 3.80 13.79
C LYS A 28 21.81 4.70 13.74
N LEU A 29 22.00 6.01 13.92
CA LEU A 29 20.89 6.99 13.80
C LEU A 29 20.35 7.05 12.36
N SER A 30 21.23 6.92 11.36
CA SER A 30 20.86 6.88 9.96
C SER A 30 19.95 5.70 9.64
N GLU A 31 20.29 4.52 10.16
CA GLU A 31 19.48 3.30 10.03
C GLU A 31 18.16 3.39 10.79
N GLU A 32 18.19 3.87 12.04
CA GLU A 32 17.01 3.97 12.91
C GLU A 32 15.96 4.93 12.37
N TYR A 33 16.38 6.09 11.86
CA TYR A 33 15.48 7.13 11.35
C TYR A 33 15.31 7.11 9.84
N GLY A 34 16.04 6.26 9.11
CA GLY A 34 15.98 6.17 7.64
C GLY A 34 16.46 7.45 6.91
N VAL A 35 17.37 8.21 7.54
CA VAL A 35 17.87 9.49 7.04
C VAL A 35 19.35 9.36 6.66
N PRO A 36 19.84 9.92 5.54
CA PRO A 36 21.27 9.89 5.19
C PRO A 36 22.17 10.43 6.29
N ALA A 37 23.34 9.81 6.47
CA ALA A 37 24.34 10.21 7.46
C ALA A 37 24.79 11.67 7.27
N GLU A 38 24.86 12.16 6.03
CA GLU A 38 25.17 13.54 5.69
C GLU A 38 24.15 14.52 6.29
N ASN A 39 22.86 14.22 6.18
CA ASN A 39 21.80 15.06 6.72
C ASN A 39 21.85 15.10 8.26
N ILE A 40 22.20 13.98 8.91
CA ILE A 40 22.38 13.93 10.36
C ILE A 40 23.54 14.84 10.77
N ILE A 41 24.64 14.82 10.03
CA ILE A 41 25.80 15.69 10.27
C ILE A 41 25.43 17.15 10.06
N GLU A 42 24.67 17.47 9.01
CA GLU A 42 24.17 18.82 8.77
C GLU A 42 23.30 19.30 9.95
N ILE A 43 22.33 18.50 10.40
CA ILE A 43 21.49 18.84 11.56
C ILE A 43 22.34 19.11 12.81
N ILE A 44 23.34 18.26 13.07
CA ILE A 44 24.26 18.42 14.21
C ILE A 44 25.09 19.72 14.08
N LEU A 45 25.57 20.05 12.89
CA LEU A 45 26.42 21.21 12.64
C LEU A 45 25.63 22.53 12.65
N PHE A 46 24.41 22.54 12.09
CA PHE A 46 23.55 23.72 12.06
C PHE A 46 22.76 23.90 13.36
N GLY A 47 22.73 22.89 14.24
CA GLY A 47 21.98 22.95 15.49
C GLY A 47 20.47 23.06 15.29
N GLU A 48 19.96 22.70 14.10
CA GLU A 48 18.54 22.72 13.75
C GLU A 48 17.81 21.50 14.32
N PHE A 49 17.90 21.33 15.63
CA PHE A 49 17.05 20.37 16.33
C PHE A 49 15.65 20.97 16.39
N LYS A 50 14.69 20.35 15.68
CA LYS A 50 13.28 20.67 15.89
C LYS A 50 12.93 20.26 17.31
N GLU A 51 12.66 21.25 18.16
CA GLU A 51 12.03 20.98 19.45
C GLU A 51 10.66 20.36 19.17
N PRO A 52 10.33 19.21 19.77
CA PRO A 52 9.03 18.59 19.58
C PRO A 52 7.95 19.56 20.07
N GLN A 53 7.10 20.03 19.15
CA GLN A 53 5.91 20.78 19.50
C GLN A 53 4.85 19.79 19.99
N GLY A 54 4.90 19.46 21.29
CA GLY A 54 3.90 18.62 21.95
C GLY A 54 4.50 17.57 22.89
N GLU A 55 3.63 16.94 23.67
CA GLU A 55 3.99 15.82 24.54
C GLU A 55 4.18 14.55 23.69
N LEU A 56 5.41 14.30 23.26
CA LEU A 56 5.76 13.17 22.39
C LEU A 56 5.28 11.81 22.96
N GLU A 57 5.37 11.63 24.27
CA GLU A 57 4.88 10.42 24.95
C GLU A 57 3.36 10.22 24.83
N THR A 58 2.56 11.29 24.83
CA THR A 58 1.11 11.16 24.71
C THR A 58 0.72 10.79 23.29
N LEU A 59 1.36 11.40 22.29
CA LEU A 59 1.18 11.06 20.87
C LEU A 59 1.56 9.60 20.58
N GLU A 60 2.68 9.12 21.12
CA GLU A 60 3.07 7.71 20.97
C GLU A 60 2.03 6.76 21.56
N ARG A 61 1.51 7.06 22.75
CA ARG A 61 0.44 6.26 23.39
C ARG A 61 -0.86 6.30 22.60
N GLU A 62 -1.21 7.42 21.99
CA GLU A 62 -2.38 7.54 21.14
C GLU A 62 -2.25 6.74 19.84
N ILE A 63 -1.08 6.79 19.21
CA ILE A 63 -0.77 5.99 18.03
C ILE A 63 -0.91 4.49 18.35
N GLU A 64 -0.36 4.03 19.46
CA GLU A 64 -0.47 2.63 19.87
C GLU A 64 -1.93 2.26 20.17
N LYS A 65 -2.65 3.17 20.84
CA LYS A 65 -4.12 3.29 20.92
C LYS A 65 -4.82 2.88 19.62
N LEU A 66 -4.51 3.62 18.57
CA LEU A 66 -5.15 3.54 17.28
C LEU A 66 -4.76 2.28 16.51
N LYS A 67 -3.50 1.85 16.59
CA LYS A 67 -3.03 0.61 15.97
C LYS A 67 -3.79 -0.60 16.49
N LEU A 68 -3.98 -0.69 17.81
CA LEU A 68 -4.74 -1.78 18.42
C LEU A 68 -6.19 -1.80 17.95
N LYS A 69 -6.86 -0.64 17.94
CA LYS A 69 -8.23 -0.52 17.43
C LYS A 69 -8.35 -0.87 15.94
N ALA A 70 -7.38 -0.47 15.13
CA ALA A 70 -7.35 -0.81 13.71
C ALA A 70 -7.22 -2.33 13.51
N ALA A 71 -6.37 -3.00 14.29
CA ALA A 71 -6.22 -4.45 14.26
C ALA A 71 -7.49 -5.19 14.71
N GLU A 72 -8.18 -4.69 15.75
CA GLU A 72 -9.46 -5.23 16.20
C GLU A 72 -10.52 -5.14 15.10
N LEU A 73 -10.66 -3.96 14.48
CA LEU A 73 -11.57 -3.77 13.37
C LEU A 73 -11.20 -4.68 12.18
N GLU A 74 -9.92 -4.76 11.82
CA GLU A 74 -9.50 -5.65 10.74
C GLU A 74 -9.90 -7.10 11.02
N LYS A 75 -9.75 -7.57 12.27
CA LYS A 75 -10.17 -8.92 12.67
C LYS A 75 -11.69 -9.12 12.55
N GLU A 76 -12.49 -8.12 12.91
CA GLU A 76 -13.96 -8.19 12.79
C GLU A 76 -14.44 -8.16 11.34
N TRP A 77 -13.82 -7.33 10.50
CA TRP A 77 -14.26 -7.08 9.13
C TRP A 77 -13.61 -8.03 8.11
N ALA A 78 -12.47 -8.66 8.42
CA ALA A 78 -11.80 -9.59 7.51
C ALA A 78 -12.71 -10.77 7.07
N PRO A 79 -13.45 -11.45 7.97
CA PRO A 79 -14.37 -12.51 7.56
C PRO A 79 -15.45 -12.02 6.59
N LEU A 80 -15.96 -10.81 6.78
CA LEU A 80 -16.96 -10.21 5.88
C LEU A 80 -16.33 -9.93 4.51
N ARG A 81 -15.11 -9.40 4.48
CA ARG A 81 -14.35 -9.16 3.24
C ARG A 81 -14.14 -10.46 2.47
N TYR A 82 -13.70 -11.52 3.13
CA TYR A 82 -13.50 -12.83 2.49
C TYR A 82 -14.80 -13.42 1.97
N LYS A 83 -15.90 -13.36 2.74
CA LYS A 83 -17.21 -13.83 2.29
C LYS A 83 -17.72 -13.05 1.08
N ALA A 84 -17.63 -11.72 1.14
CA ALA A 84 -18.05 -10.86 0.03
C ALA A 84 -17.25 -11.13 -1.25
N TYR A 85 -15.93 -11.31 -1.11
CA TYR A 85 -15.06 -11.68 -2.22
C TYR A 85 -15.44 -13.04 -2.81
N GLY A 86 -15.61 -14.07 -1.97
CA GLY A 86 -15.99 -15.42 -2.43
C GLY A 86 -17.33 -15.42 -3.16
N VAL A 87 -18.36 -14.76 -2.62
CA VAL A 87 -19.66 -14.64 -3.30
C VAL A 87 -19.54 -13.91 -4.64
N SER A 88 -18.70 -12.87 -4.71
CA SER A 88 -18.47 -12.15 -5.97
C SER A 88 -17.78 -13.04 -7.01
N GLU A 89 -16.82 -13.86 -6.59
CA GLU A 89 -16.07 -14.77 -7.45
C GLU A 89 -16.97 -15.91 -7.96
N ASP A 90 -17.76 -16.53 -7.07
CA ASP A 90 -18.76 -17.54 -7.41
C ASP A 90 -19.79 -17.01 -8.41
N ASN A 91 -20.30 -15.78 -8.19
CA ASN A 91 -21.25 -15.15 -9.12
C ASN A 91 -20.63 -14.89 -10.50
N LYS A 92 -19.33 -14.56 -10.56
CA LYS A 92 -18.62 -14.37 -11.82
C LYS A 92 -18.49 -15.69 -12.58
N ILE A 93 -18.15 -16.78 -11.89
CA ILE A 93 -18.11 -18.13 -12.48
C ILE A 93 -19.48 -18.51 -13.03
N LEU A 94 -20.53 -18.34 -12.22
CA LEU A 94 -21.90 -18.62 -12.64
C LEU A 94 -22.32 -17.81 -13.87
N ALA A 95 -21.92 -16.53 -13.95
CA ALA A 95 -22.19 -15.70 -15.11
C ALA A 95 -21.50 -16.21 -16.39
N ILE A 96 -20.27 -16.71 -16.28
CA ILE A 96 -19.54 -17.35 -17.39
C ILE A 96 -20.28 -18.60 -17.88
N GLU A 97 -20.65 -19.49 -16.95
CA GLU A 97 -21.36 -20.72 -17.27
C GLU A 97 -22.70 -20.45 -17.96
N LEU A 98 -23.50 -19.53 -17.39
CA LEU A 98 -24.78 -19.14 -17.97
C LEU A 98 -24.62 -18.54 -19.36
N ASN A 99 -23.57 -17.75 -19.60
CA ASN A 99 -23.30 -17.20 -20.93
C ASN A 99 -22.99 -18.31 -21.95
N GLY A 100 -22.21 -19.32 -21.56
CA GLY A 100 -21.95 -20.51 -22.37
C GLY A 100 -23.23 -21.27 -22.71
N LEU A 101 -24.03 -21.60 -21.69
CA LEU A 101 -25.31 -22.30 -21.86
C LEU A 101 -26.30 -21.52 -22.74
N LEU A 102 -26.34 -20.19 -22.62
CA LEU A 102 -27.15 -19.35 -23.50
C LEU A 102 -26.70 -19.43 -24.96
N ALA A 103 -25.39 -19.42 -25.20
CA ALA A 103 -24.84 -19.56 -26.55
C ALA A 103 -25.19 -20.92 -27.16
N GLU A 104 -25.04 -22.01 -26.40
CA GLU A 104 -25.42 -23.37 -26.81
C GLU A 104 -26.92 -23.47 -27.10
N ASN A 105 -27.76 -22.93 -26.22
CA ASN A 105 -29.23 -22.93 -26.42
C ASN A 105 -29.63 -22.19 -27.70
N ILE A 106 -29.00 -21.06 -27.99
CA ILE A 106 -29.22 -20.31 -29.22
C ILE A 106 -28.82 -21.14 -30.44
N GLN A 107 -27.67 -21.81 -30.41
CA GLN A 107 -27.22 -22.70 -31.49
C GLN A 107 -28.21 -23.86 -31.70
N LEU A 108 -28.64 -24.52 -30.63
CA LEU A 108 -29.62 -25.61 -30.68
C LEU A 108 -30.97 -25.15 -31.24
N LYS A 109 -31.48 -23.99 -30.82
CA LYS A 109 -32.74 -23.44 -31.36
C LYS A 109 -32.62 -23.13 -32.85
N ARG A 110 -31.49 -22.58 -33.30
CA ARG A 110 -31.22 -22.34 -34.73
C ARG A 110 -31.20 -23.65 -35.52
N PHE A 111 -30.51 -24.67 -35.01
CA PHE A 111 -30.45 -26.00 -35.61
C PHE A 111 -31.85 -26.62 -35.75
N LEU A 112 -32.68 -26.53 -34.71
CA LEU A 112 -34.05 -27.03 -34.69
C LEU A 112 -35.07 -26.10 -35.39
N ARG A 113 -34.63 -25.00 -36.01
CA ARG A 113 -35.50 -23.96 -36.64
C ARG A 113 -36.57 -23.41 -35.69
N LYS A 114 -36.28 -23.37 -34.38
CA LYS A 114 -37.14 -22.78 -33.35
C LYS A 114 -36.83 -21.30 -33.21
N LYS A 115 -37.83 -20.51 -32.81
CA LYS A 115 -37.64 -19.08 -32.52
C LYS A 115 -36.68 -18.90 -31.35
N THR A 116 -35.68 -18.05 -31.55
CA THR A 116 -34.79 -17.60 -30.47
C THR A 116 -35.47 -16.47 -29.72
N GLN A 117 -35.64 -16.63 -28.41
CA GLN A 117 -36.15 -15.58 -27.53
C GLN A 117 -34.99 -15.14 -26.64
N GLN A 118 -34.74 -13.84 -26.59
CA GLN A 118 -33.67 -13.28 -25.77
C GLN A 118 -34.27 -12.82 -24.44
N ASP A 119 -33.67 -13.29 -23.35
CA ASP A 119 -33.92 -12.75 -22.02
C ASP A 119 -32.91 -11.63 -21.76
N TRP A 120 -33.38 -10.39 -21.91
CA TRP A 120 -32.56 -9.20 -21.73
C TRP A 120 -32.24 -8.92 -20.27
N GLU A 121 -33.09 -9.34 -19.34
CA GLU A 121 -32.86 -9.17 -17.91
C GLU A 121 -31.73 -10.10 -17.45
N LEU A 122 -31.79 -11.36 -17.87
CA LEU A 122 -30.73 -12.33 -17.60
C LEU A 122 -29.39 -11.88 -18.20
N ARG A 123 -29.39 -11.39 -19.45
CA ARG A 123 -28.16 -10.87 -20.09
C ARG A 123 -27.55 -9.71 -19.34
N ARG A 124 -28.35 -8.76 -18.84
CA ARG A 124 -27.86 -7.65 -18.01
C ARG A 124 -27.23 -8.13 -16.71
N LYS A 125 -27.85 -9.10 -16.03
CA LYS A 125 -27.31 -9.70 -14.80
C LYS A 125 -25.98 -10.40 -15.06
N ILE A 126 -25.88 -11.17 -16.14
CA ILE A 126 -24.64 -11.83 -16.55
C ILE A 126 -23.55 -10.79 -16.84
N GLU A 127 -23.87 -9.76 -17.64
CA GLU A 127 -22.89 -8.73 -18.01
C GLU A 127 -22.36 -7.95 -16.80
N TYR A 128 -23.21 -7.69 -15.81
CA TYR A 128 -22.81 -7.04 -14.56
C TYR A 128 -21.69 -7.81 -13.83
N TYR A 129 -21.79 -9.14 -13.77
CA TYR A 129 -20.80 -9.97 -13.06
C TYR A 129 -19.58 -10.33 -13.92
N LEU A 130 -19.61 -10.11 -15.23
CA LEU A 130 -18.48 -10.34 -16.12
C LEU A 130 -17.52 -9.15 -16.23
N ARG A 131 -18.01 -7.92 -16.01
CA ARG A 131 -17.18 -6.70 -15.96
C ARG A 131 -16.29 -6.70 -14.72
#